data_AF-A0A7C4WLR6-F1
#
_entry.id   AF-A0A7C4WLR6-F1
#
_cell.length_a   1.000
_cell.length_b   1.000
_cell.length_c   1.000
_cell.angle_alpha   90.00
_cell.angle_beta   90.00
_cell.angle_gamma   90.00
#
_symmetry.space_group_name_H-M   'P 1'
#
loop_
_entity.id
_entity.type
_entity.pdbx_description
1 polymer ?
#
loop_
_entity_poly.entity_id
_entity_poly.type
_entity_poly.pdbx_seq_one_letter_code
_entity_poly.pdbx_strand_id
1 'polypeptide(L)'
;MTEAVRTRLRAILGRTARALSGNIGFTITEALDGEHEFAPPFGPAEKRPMGFRVTWGPRRLGPWLNPAGEQFLASDLWGSVTVDGLCREAPCAGRLELRYLRDRSIRYVFDFEVDGTPYRFAGEKVQIRPWNLPWSHTTCFGTITRRDTGQLVSTSVVRFRLRSLPAFLASFRLIASDRDPRRPPTPA
;
A
#
# COMPACT_ATOMS: atom_id res chain seq x y z
N MET A 1 20.17 12.96 -1.82
CA MET A 1 20.41 12.17 -3.05
C MET A 1 20.69 13.17 -4.15
N THR A 2 21.91 13.17 -4.67
CA THR A 2 22.34 14.12 -5.71
C THR A 2 21.70 13.76 -7.06
N GLU A 3 21.59 14.74 -7.95
CA GLU A 3 21.00 14.56 -9.28
C GLU A 3 21.70 13.46 -10.08
N ALA A 4 23.03 13.40 -10.00
CA ALA A 4 23.85 12.37 -10.61
C ALA A 4 23.49 10.93 -10.16
N VAL A 5 23.15 10.74 -8.88
CA VAL A 5 22.71 9.45 -8.34
C VAL A 5 21.33 9.09 -8.88
N ARG A 6 20.41 10.07 -8.99
CA ARG A 6 19.08 9.86 -9.57
C ARG A 6 19.17 9.47 -11.04
N THR A 7 20.05 10.10 -11.82
CA THR A 7 20.26 9.81 -13.24
C THR A 7 20.86 8.41 -13.46
N ARG A 8 21.85 8.02 -12.66
CA ARG A 8 22.43 6.66 -12.72
C ARG A 8 21.41 5.58 -12.33
N LEU A 9 20.64 5.80 -11.26
CA LEU A 9 19.58 4.87 -10.85
C LEU A 9 18.51 4.73 -11.95
N ARG A 10 18.09 5.83 -12.58
CA ARG A 10 17.15 5.79 -13.72
C ARG A 10 17.71 5.00 -14.89
N ALA A 11 18.99 5.20 -15.23
CA ALA A 11 19.63 4.48 -16.33
C ALA A 11 19.77 2.98 -16.06
N ILE A 12 20.09 2.59 -14.83
CA ILE A 12 20.17 1.18 -14.42
C ILE A 12 18.78 0.56 -14.47
N LEU A 13 17.79 1.17 -13.79
CA LEU A 13 16.41 0.67 -13.76
C LEU A 13 15.79 0.58 -15.16
N GLY A 14 16.09 1.53 -16.06
CA GLY A 14 15.63 1.48 -17.44
C GLY A 14 16.18 0.29 -18.24
N ARG A 15 17.45 -0.10 -18.01
CA ARG A 15 18.03 -1.30 -18.63
C ARG A 15 17.43 -2.58 -18.06
N THR A 16 17.24 -2.66 -16.74
CA THR A 16 16.63 -3.81 -16.07
C THR A 16 15.16 -3.98 -16.47
N ALA A 17 14.40 -2.89 -16.57
CA ALA A 17 13.01 -2.89 -17.03
C ALA A 17 12.88 -3.43 -18.46
N ARG A 18 13.84 -3.12 -19.35
CA ARG A 18 13.88 -3.63 -20.72
C ARG A 18 14.26 -5.11 -20.79
N ALA A 19 15.02 -5.63 -19.82
CA ALA A 19 15.30 -7.07 -19.70
C ALA A 19 14.16 -7.86 -19.04
N LEU A 20 13.42 -7.22 -18.12
CA LEU A 20 12.25 -7.76 -17.41
C LEU A 20 10.93 -7.41 -18.12
N SER A 21 10.97 -7.09 -19.41
CA SER A 21 9.80 -6.77 -20.24
C SER A 21 8.85 -7.96 -20.45
N GLY A 22 9.17 -9.11 -19.87
CA GLY A 22 8.35 -10.31 -19.85
C GLY A 22 6.99 -10.12 -19.17
N ASN A 23 6.11 -11.08 -19.45
CA ASN A 23 4.77 -11.23 -18.91
C ASN A 23 4.77 -11.71 -17.46
N ILE A 24 5.63 -11.14 -16.61
CA ILE A 24 5.83 -11.55 -15.23
C ILE A 24 5.56 -10.36 -14.31
N GLY A 25 4.76 -10.63 -13.28
CA GLY A 25 4.47 -9.74 -12.17
C GLY A 25 4.76 -10.43 -10.85
N PHE A 26 4.39 -9.79 -9.75
CA PHE A 26 4.37 -10.42 -8.45
C PHE A 26 3.17 -9.98 -7.63
N THR A 27 2.89 -10.72 -6.57
CA THR A 27 2.01 -10.31 -5.48
C THR A 27 2.69 -10.56 -4.15
N ILE A 28 2.40 -9.71 -3.17
CA ILE A 28 2.84 -9.86 -1.79
C ILE A 28 1.76 -9.35 -0.86
N THR A 29 1.60 -9.98 0.31
CA THR A 29 0.61 -9.61 1.31
C THR A 29 1.30 -8.91 2.48
N GLU A 30 0.89 -7.67 2.74
CA GLU A 30 1.34 -6.85 3.85
C GLU A 30 0.21 -6.74 4.89
N ALA A 31 0.57 -6.79 6.18
CA ALA A 31 -0.35 -6.54 7.28
C ALA A 31 0.21 -5.45 8.20
N LEU A 32 -0.62 -4.45 8.50
CA LEU A 32 -0.29 -3.38 9.41
C LEU A 32 -1.34 -3.33 10.52
N ASP A 33 -0.88 -3.14 11.76
CA ASP A 33 -1.73 -3.01 12.94
C ASP A 33 -1.31 -1.78 13.73
N GLY A 34 -2.26 -1.11 14.37
CA GLY A 34 -2.00 0.01 15.26
C GLY A 34 -3.29 0.57 15.81
N GLU A 35 -3.38 1.89 15.82
CA GLU A 35 -4.45 2.61 16.50
C GLU A 35 -5.02 3.70 15.60
N HIS A 36 -6.26 4.08 15.87
CA HIS A 36 -6.93 5.23 15.28
C HIS A 36 -7.72 5.99 16.34
N GLU A 37 -8.04 7.25 16.04
CA GLU A 37 -8.86 8.13 16.87
C GLU A 37 -9.94 8.75 15.99
N PHE A 38 -11.21 8.75 16.44
CA PHE A 38 -12.29 9.39 15.69
C PHE A 38 -12.17 10.92 15.77
N ALA A 39 -12.47 11.58 14.66
CA ALA A 39 -12.71 13.01 14.65
C ALA A 39 -14.15 13.29 15.12
N PRO A 40 -14.40 14.38 15.86
CA PRO A 40 -15.77 14.81 16.13
C PRO A 40 -16.56 15.07 14.82
N PRO A 41 -17.85 14.70 14.73
CA PRO A 41 -18.70 14.09 15.77
C PRO A 41 -18.74 12.54 15.73
N PHE A 42 -17.84 11.89 14.98
CA PHE A 42 -17.94 10.45 14.68
C PHE A 42 -17.65 9.52 15.86
N GLY A 43 -17.03 10.04 16.92
CA GLY A 43 -16.77 9.26 18.13
C GLY A 43 -15.94 10.05 19.14
N PRO A 44 -15.72 9.46 20.34
CA PRO A 44 -14.82 10.04 21.32
C PRO A 44 -13.37 10.06 20.81
N ALA A 45 -12.58 11.02 21.28
CA ALA A 45 -11.14 11.14 20.99
C ALA A 45 -10.31 10.11 21.77
N GLU A 46 -10.66 8.85 21.61
CA GLU A 46 -10.02 7.69 22.24
C GLU A 46 -9.26 6.88 21.20
N LYS A 47 -8.10 6.37 21.60
CA LYS A 47 -7.33 5.43 20.78
C LYS A 47 -8.01 4.08 20.74
N ARG A 48 -8.29 3.62 19.54
CA ARG A 48 -8.97 2.36 19.26
C ARG A 48 -8.17 1.52 18.26
N PRO A 49 -8.26 0.18 18.30
CA PRO A 49 -7.52 -0.67 17.38
C PRO A 49 -7.89 -0.44 15.91
N MET A 50 -6.87 -0.40 15.05
CA MET A 50 -7.04 -0.39 13.60
C MET A 50 -6.00 -1.30 12.95
N GLY A 51 -6.37 -1.97 11.87
CA GLY A 51 -5.42 -2.69 11.04
C GLY A 51 -5.97 -3.00 9.66
N PHE A 52 -5.08 -3.31 8.74
CA PHE A 52 -5.45 -3.83 7.44
C PHE A 52 -4.47 -4.88 6.96
N ARG A 53 -4.98 -5.82 6.16
CA ARG A 53 -4.22 -6.83 5.45
C ARG A 53 -4.50 -6.67 3.98
N VAL A 54 -3.48 -6.31 3.22
CA VAL A 54 -3.61 -6.03 1.79
C VAL A 54 -2.59 -6.83 0.99
N THR A 55 -3.04 -7.38 -0.13
CA THR A 55 -2.20 -7.94 -1.17
C THR A 55 -2.00 -6.88 -2.24
N TRP A 56 -0.77 -6.73 -2.70
CA TRP A 56 -0.41 -5.78 -3.74
C TRP A 56 0.71 -6.33 -4.61
N GLY A 57 0.84 -5.79 -5.81
CA GLY A 57 1.96 -6.07 -6.69
C GLY A 57 1.63 -5.78 -8.15
N PRO A 58 2.64 -5.49 -8.98
CA PRO A 58 2.45 -5.19 -10.38
C PRO A 58 2.14 -6.47 -11.16
N ARG A 59 1.25 -6.37 -12.15
CA ARG A 59 1.03 -7.45 -13.13
C ARG A 59 2.21 -7.65 -14.07
N ARG A 60 2.98 -6.58 -14.31
CA ARG A 60 4.12 -6.55 -15.24
C ARG A 60 5.26 -5.75 -14.64
N LEU A 61 6.42 -6.39 -14.49
CA LEU A 61 7.63 -5.76 -13.95
C LEU A 61 8.19 -4.66 -14.85
N GLY A 62 8.17 -4.84 -16.17
CA GLY A 62 8.72 -3.86 -17.12
C GLY A 62 8.13 -2.44 -16.94
N PRO A 63 6.80 -2.25 -17.09
CA PRO A 63 6.16 -0.95 -16.84
C PRO A 63 6.34 -0.44 -15.41
N TRP A 64 6.31 -1.34 -14.41
CA TRP A 64 6.45 -0.98 -13.00
C TRP A 64 7.85 -0.47 -12.64
N LEU A 65 8.90 -0.98 -13.30
CA LEU A 65 10.28 -0.55 -13.11
C LEU A 65 10.70 0.61 -14.01
N ASN A 66 9.85 1.03 -14.96
CA ASN A 66 10.18 2.11 -15.89
C ASN A 66 10.02 3.49 -15.23
N PRO A 67 11.11 4.22 -14.91
CA PRO A 67 11.03 5.50 -14.20
C PRO A 67 10.35 6.64 -14.98
N ALA A 68 10.14 6.46 -16.28
CA ALA A 68 9.42 7.41 -17.13
C ALA A 68 7.94 7.03 -17.34
N GLY A 69 7.51 5.86 -16.85
CA GLY A 69 6.15 5.38 -17.02
C GLY A 69 5.21 5.79 -15.89
N GLU A 70 3.91 5.87 -16.18
CA GLU A 70 2.87 6.21 -15.20
C GLU A 70 2.67 5.13 -14.11
N GLN A 71 3.09 3.90 -14.39
CA GLN A 71 3.02 2.76 -13.49
C GLN A 71 4.28 2.60 -12.63
N PHE A 72 5.23 3.54 -12.74
CA PHE A 72 6.50 3.44 -12.04
C PHE A 72 6.31 3.30 -10.53
N LEU A 73 6.71 2.15 -9.99
CA LEU A 73 6.59 1.80 -8.59
C LEU A 73 5.17 1.95 -8.01
N ALA A 74 4.15 1.80 -8.84
CA ALA A 74 2.77 1.91 -8.46
C ALA A 74 2.02 0.60 -8.77
N SER A 75 1.27 0.10 -7.79
CA SER A 75 0.57 -1.18 -7.88
C SER A 75 -0.85 -1.06 -7.36
N ASP A 76 -1.77 -1.84 -7.92
CA ASP A 76 -3.07 -2.05 -7.29
C ASP A 76 -2.87 -2.79 -5.95
N LEU A 77 -3.75 -2.50 -5.00
CA LEU A 77 -3.85 -3.19 -3.72
C LEU A 77 -5.30 -3.62 -3.46
N TRP A 78 -5.48 -4.73 -2.77
CA TRP A 78 -6.78 -5.22 -2.34
C TRP A 78 -6.65 -6.07 -1.08
N GLY A 79 -7.71 -6.17 -0.28
CA GLY A 79 -7.70 -6.98 0.93
C GLY A 79 -8.84 -6.62 1.86
N SER A 80 -8.53 -6.53 3.16
CA SER A 80 -9.51 -6.15 4.18
C SER A 80 -8.96 -5.16 5.20
N VAL A 81 -9.86 -4.37 5.78
CA VAL A 81 -9.59 -3.40 6.83
C VAL A 81 -10.52 -3.59 8.02
N THR A 82 -9.96 -3.44 9.22
CA THR A 82 -10.70 -3.41 10.49
C THR A 82 -10.40 -2.09 11.17
N VAL A 83 -11.46 -1.37 11.52
CA VAL A 83 -11.42 -0.09 12.22
C VAL A 83 -12.41 -0.20 13.37
N ASP A 84 -11.90 -0.30 14.60
CA ASP A 84 -12.76 -0.52 15.76
C ASP A 84 -13.80 0.61 15.92
N GLY A 85 -15.05 0.21 16.19
CA GLY A 85 -16.20 1.14 16.20
C GLY A 85 -16.68 1.62 14.83
N LEU A 86 -16.06 1.19 13.71
CA LEU A 86 -16.54 1.49 12.35
C LEU A 86 -16.81 0.22 11.55
N CYS A 87 -15.84 -0.69 11.40
CA CYS A 87 -16.02 -1.91 10.61
C CYS A 87 -15.08 -3.04 11.02
N ARG A 88 -15.47 -4.27 10.69
CA ARG A 88 -14.64 -5.48 10.90
C ARG A 88 -14.44 -6.20 9.58
N GLU A 89 -13.18 -6.41 9.20
CA GLU A 89 -12.76 -7.12 7.99
C GLU A 89 -13.47 -6.66 6.70
N ALA A 90 -13.77 -5.37 6.60
CA ALA A 90 -14.42 -4.79 5.43
C ALA A 90 -13.50 -4.94 4.21
N PRO A 91 -14.00 -5.46 3.06
CA PRO A 91 -13.23 -5.51 1.83
C PRO A 91 -12.75 -4.12 1.42
N CYS A 92 -11.49 -4.04 0.98
CA CYS A 92 -10.91 -2.79 0.50
C CYS A 92 -10.13 -2.98 -0.80
N ALA A 93 -10.07 -1.92 -1.61
CA ALA A 93 -9.30 -1.90 -2.86
C ALA A 93 -8.78 -0.51 -3.18
N GLY A 94 -7.62 -0.43 -3.80
CA GLY A 94 -7.02 0.84 -4.19
C GLY A 94 -5.62 0.71 -4.75
N ARG A 95 -4.72 1.61 -4.36
CA ARG A 95 -3.38 1.75 -4.91
C ARG A 95 -2.31 1.91 -3.84
N LEU A 96 -1.17 1.27 -4.08
CA LEU A 96 0.09 1.47 -3.38
C LEU A 96 1.08 2.17 -4.31
N GLU A 97 1.72 3.24 -3.85
CA GLU A 97 2.76 3.95 -4.59
C GLU A 97 4.05 4.00 -3.77
N LEU A 98 5.14 3.44 -4.29
CA LEU A 98 6.47 3.57 -3.69
C LEU A 98 7.17 4.81 -4.27
N ARG A 99 7.03 5.94 -3.58
CA ARG A 99 7.47 7.26 -4.04
C ARG A 99 8.90 7.59 -3.61
N TYR A 100 9.78 6.59 -3.56
CA TYR A 100 11.16 6.72 -3.09
C TYR A 100 11.95 7.83 -3.81
N LEU A 101 11.74 7.97 -5.13
CA LEU A 101 12.46 8.93 -5.96
C LEU A 101 11.82 10.33 -6.00
N ARG A 102 10.56 10.47 -5.54
CA ARG A 102 9.80 11.73 -5.58
C ARG A 102 9.99 12.50 -4.27
N ASP A 103 9.48 11.96 -3.18
CA ASP A 103 9.38 12.61 -1.87
C ASP A 103 9.74 11.66 -0.71
N ARG A 104 10.25 10.45 -1.01
CA ARG A 104 10.69 9.47 -0.01
C ARG A 104 9.55 8.99 0.89
N SER A 105 8.40 8.73 0.28
CA SER A 105 7.25 8.13 0.96
C SER A 105 6.80 6.83 0.31
N ILE A 106 5.98 6.07 1.03
CA ILE A 106 5.12 5.03 0.47
C ILE A 106 3.70 5.44 0.78
N ARG A 107 2.84 5.51 -0.24
CA ARG A 107 1.46 5.96 -0.11
C ARG A 107 0.49 4.82 -0.37
N TYR A 108 -0.42 4.62 0.58
CA TYR A 108 -1.54 3.70 0.53
C TYR A 108 -2.80 4.53 0.36
N VAL A 109 -3.57 4.27 -0.69
CA VAL A 109 -4.92 4.83 -0.83
C VAL A 109 -5.85 3.69 -1.17
N PHE A 110 -6.88 3.46 -0.37
CA PHE A 110 -7.90 2.47 -0.70
C PHE A 110 -9.27 2.91 -0.24
N ASP A 111 -10.27 2.42 -0.97
CA ASP A 111 -11.67 2.63 -0.69
C ASP A 111 -12.24 1.34 -0.05
N PHE A 112 -13.18 1.51 0.86
CA PHE A 112 -13.93 0.45 1.52
C PHE A 112 -15.35 0.96 1.83
N GLU A 113 -16.28 0.05 2.09
CA GLU A 113 -17.68 0.40 2.33
C GLU A 113 -18.15 -0.20 3.65
N VAL A 114 -18.99 0.55 4.37
CA VAL A 114 -19.63 0.13 5.62
C VAL A 114 -21.09 0.54 5.54
N ASP A 115 -22.01 -0.42 5.60
CA ASP A 115 -23.46 -0.19 5.57
C ASP A 115 -23.91 0.77 4.46
N GLY A 116 -23.39 0.58 3.23
CA GLY A 116 -23.71 1.42 2.07
C GLY A 116 -22.99 2.78 2.04
N THR A 117 -22.22 3.12 3.08
CA THR A 117 -21.46 4.37 3.14
C THR A 117 -20.03 4.15 2.65
N PRO A 118 -19.58 4.87 1.59
CA PRO A 118 -18.24 4.71 1.06
C PRO A 118 -17.22 5.55 1.85
N TYR A 119 -16.12 4.91 2.22
CA TYR A 119 -14.99 5.52 2.92
C TYR A 119 -13.71 5.40 2.10
N ARG A 120 -12.77 6.30 2.38
CA ARG A 120 -11.42 6.29 1.83
C ARG A 120 -10.40 6.36 2.94
N PHE A 121 -9.49 5.40 2.96
CA PHE A 121 -8.26 5.48 3.71
C PHE A 121 -7.15 6.09 2.83
N ALA A 122 -6.41 7.03 3.38
CA ALA A 122 -5.19 7.56 2.80
C ALA A 122 -4.09 7.58 3.86
N GLY A 123 -3.05 6.77 3.67
CA GLY A 123 -1.94 6.66 4.59
C GLY A 123 -0.57 6.72 3.93
N GLU A 124 0.40 7.27 4.66
CA GLU A 124 1.75 7.48 4.15
C GLU A 124 2.80 7.03 5.18
N LYS A 125 3.76 6.25 4.70
CA LYS A 125 5.06 6.07 5.38
C LYS A 125 5.98 7.16 4.88
N VAL A 126 6.56 7.95 5.76
CA VAL A 126 7.31 9.16 5.40
C VAL A 126 8.78 9.06 5.77
N GLN A 127 9.59 9.96 5.20
CA GLN A 127 11.02 10.11 5.51
C GLN A 127 11.84 8.83 5.29
N ILE A 128 11.55 8.10 4.22
CA ILE A 128 12.24 6.85 3.89
C ILE A 128 13.66 7.15 3.39
N ARG A 129 14.66 6.76 4.16
CA ARG A 129 16.08 6.91 3.84
C ARG A 129 16.78 5.56 4.00
N PRO A 130 17.83 5.27 3.21
CA PRO A 130 18.54 3.99 3.27
C PRO A 130 19.04 3.60 4.68
N TRP A 131 19.33 4.57 5.54
CA TRP A 131 19.83 4.35 6.89
C TRP A 131 18.76 4.29 7.98
N ASN A 132 17.50 4.63 7.70
CA ASN A 132 16.39 4.56 8.67
C ASN A 132 15.28 3.61 8.22
N LEU A 133 15.58 2.70 7.29
CA LEU A 133 14.62 1.75 6.72
C LEU A 133 13.86 0.96 7.80
N PRO A 134 14.49 0.45 8.89
CA PRO A 134 13.76 -0.33 9.90
C PRO A 134 12.62 0.43 10.59
N TRP A 135 12.71 1.77 10.65
CA TRP A 135 11.71 2.63 11.28
C TRP A 135 10.76 3.27 10.27
N SER A 136 11.31 3.82 9.18
CA SER A 136 10.54 4.54 8.17
C SER A 136 9.67 3.61 7.31
N HIS A 137 10.05 2.33 7.15
CA HIS A 137 9.20 1.35 6.47
C HIS A 137 8.13 0.73 7.34
N THR A 138 8.16 0.95 8.65
CA THR A 138 7.22 0.30 9.57
C THR A 138 6.05 1.19 9.93
N THR A 139 6.23 2.49 10.13
CA THR A 139 5.15 3.38 10.60
C THR A 139 4.43 4.08 9.44
N CYS A 140 3.11 3.91 9.37
CA CYS A 140 2.22 4.54 8.40
C CYS A 140 1.22 5.46 9.12
N PHE A 141 1.18 6.72 8.72
CA PHE A 141 0.23 7.72 9.24
C PHE A 141 -0.94 7.83 8.29
N GLY A 142 -2.15 7.60 8.76
CA GLY A 142 -3.33 7.50 7.91
C GLY A 142 -4.49 8.39 8.34
N THR A 143 -5.37 8.65 7.39
CA THR A 143 -6.66 9.31 7.59
C THR A 143 -7.76 8.49 6.94
N ILE A 144 -8.93 8.46 7.57
CA ILE A 144 -10.17 7.92 7.02
C ILE A 144 -11.10 9.09 6.76
N THR A 145 -11.63 9.15 5.55
CA THR A 145 -12.59 10.17 5.12
C THR A 145 -13.83 9.52 4.54
N ARG A 146 -14.99 10.17 4.68
CA ARG A 146 -16.17 9.86 3.88
C ARG A 146 -15.88 10.22 2.42
N ARG A 147 -16.09 9.28 1.50
CA ARG A 147 -15.68 9.44 0.09
C ARG A 147 -16.59 10.42 -0.66
N ASP A 148 -17.85 10.47 -0.29
CA ASP A 148 -18.88 11.34 -0.87
C ASP A 148 -18.70 12.81 -0.45
N THR A 149 -18.40 13.06 0.82
CA THR A 149 -18.32 14.42 1.37
C THR A 149 -16.90 14.93 1.58
N GLY A 150 -15.90 14.05 1.59
CA GLY A 150 -14.52 14.38 1.97
C GLY A 150 -14.34 14.63 3.47
N GLN A 151 -15.37 14.41 4.29
CA GLN A 151 -15.34 14.70 5.72
C GLN A 151 -14.37 13.75 6.44
N LEU A 152 -13.49 14.31 7.28
CA LEU A 152 -12.58 13.53 8.13
C LEU A 152 -13.37 12.75 9.17
N VAL A 153 -13.17 11.44 9.18
CA VAL A 153 -13.80 10.50 10.11
C VAL A 153 -12.84 10.11 11.21
N SER A 154 -11.58 9.82 10.86
CA SER A 154 -10.58 9.34 11.82
C SER A 154 -9.16 9.57 11.33
N THR A 155 -8.22 9.72 12.26
CA THR A 155 -6.77 9.67 12.02
C THR A 155 -6.19 8.40 12.61
N SER A 156 -5.08 7.90 12.07
CA SER A 156 -4.53 6.60 12.45
C SER A 156 -3.02 6.55 12.37
N VAL A 157 -2.44 5.67 13.18
CA VAL A 157 -1.03 5.29 13.12
C VAL A 157 -0.95 3.77 13.16
N VAL A 158 -0.66 3.16 12.02
CA VAL A 158 -0.53 1.70 11.88
C VAL A 158 0.92 1.32 11.59
N ARG A 159 1.33 0.15 12.05
CA ARG A 159 2.71 -0.32 11.96
C ARG A 159 2.81 -1.69 11.33
N PHE A 160 3.74 -1.84 10.40
CA PHE A 160 4.24 -3.15 10.00
C PHE A 160 5.06 -3.74 11.15
N ARG A 161 4.62 -4.88 11.68
CA ARG A 161 5.30 -5.55 12.79
C ARG A 161 6.43 -6.40 12.23
N LEU A 162 7.66 -6.20 12.69
CA LEU A 162 8.82 -6.97 12.20
C LEU A 162 8.68 -8.48 12.40
N ARG A 163 7.95 -8.93 13.42
CA ARG A 163 7.58 -10.34 13.60
C ARG A 163 6.74 -10.92 12.46
N SER A 164 6.07 -10.06 11.68
CA SER A 164 5.30 -10.43 10.50
C SER A 164 6.17 -10.50 9.24
N LEU A 165 7.46 -10.13 9.31
CA LEU A 165 8.38 -10.17 8.17
C LEU A 165 8.52 -11.58 7.55
N PRO A 166 8.65 -12.68 8.31
CA PRO A 166 8.70 -14.01 7.72
C PRO A 166 7.44 -14.34 6.90
N ALA A 167 6.26 -14.03 7.43
CA ALA A 167 4.99 -14.25 6.74
C ALA A 167 4.84 -13.36 5.50
N PHE A 168 5.28 -12.09 5.59
CA PHE A 168 5.33 -11.17 4.46
C PHE A 168 6.20 -11.72 3.33
N LEU A 169 7.43 -12.15 3.63
CA LEU A 169 8.34 -12.71 2.63
C LEU A 169 7.81 -14.02 2.05
N ALA A 170 7.24 -14.89 2.88
CA ALA A 170 6.62 -16.14 2.44
C ALA A 170 5.37 -15.93 1.55
N SER A 171 4.73 -14.76 1.63
CA SER A 171 3.57 -14.42 0.79
C SER A 171 3.94 -13.98 -0.63
N PHE A 172 5.24 -13.75 -0.91
CA PHE A 172 5.71 -13.36 -2.23
C PHE A 172 5.43 -14.47 -3.25
N ARG A 173 4.75 -14.12 -4.34
CA ARG A 173 4.47 -15.04 -5.45
C ARG A 173 4.72 -14.35 -6.77
N LEU A 174 5.41 -15.03 -7.68
CA LEU A 174 5.47 -14.62 -9.08
C LEU A 174 4.15 -14.97 -9.77
N ILE A 175 3.69 -14.08 -10.63
CA ILE A 175 2.46 -14.28 -11.41
C ILE A 175 2.74 -14.06 -12.89
N ALA A 176 2.08 -14.84 -13.74
CA ALA A 176 1.99 -14.54 -15.16
C ALA A 176 1.03 -13.34 -15.36
N SER A 177 1.37 -12.43 -16.27
CA SER A 177 0.69 -11.13 -16.39
C SER A 177 -0.74 -11.21 -16.91
N ASP A 178 -1.15 -12.35 -17.46
CA ASP A 178 -2.50 -12.66 -17.93
C ASP A 178 -3.46 -13.04 -16.80
N ARG A 179 -2.94 -13.42 -15.63
CA ARG A 179 -3.77 -13.75 -14.46
C ARG A 179 -4.14 -12.47 -13.70
N ASP A 180 -5.43 -12.26 -13.46
CA ASP A 180 -5.90 -11.26 -12.49
C ASP A 180 -5.71 -11.82 -11.08
N PRO A 181 -4.77 -11.28 -10.27
CA PRO A 181 -4.53 -11.79 -8.93
C PRO A 181 -5.67 -11.51 -7.95
N ARG A 182 -6.65 -10.68 -8.32
CA ARG A 182 -7.89 -10.45 -7.55
C ARG A 182 -8.92 -11.55 -7.76
N ARG A 183 -8.76 -12.38 -8.80
CA ARG A 183 -9.68 -13.47 -9.10
C ARG A 183 -9.27 -14.70 -8.27
N PRO A 184 -10.17 -15.29 -7.47
CA PRO A 184 -9.87 -16.56 -6.80
C PRO A 184 -9.49 -17.62 -7.85
N PRO A 185 -8.64 -18.60 -7.50
CA PRO A 185 -8.34 -19.69 -8.41
C PRO A 185 -9.64 -20.38 -8.82
N THR A 186 -9.86 -20.56 -10.12
CA THR A 186 -10.97 -21.38 -10.62
C THR A 186 -10.80 -22.79 -10.03
N PRO A 187 -11.80 -23.35 -9.35
CA PRO A 187 -11.73 -24.75 -8.95
C PRO A 187 -11.56 -25.60 -10.22
N ALA A 188 -10.64 -26.57 -10.14
CA ALA A 188 -10.36 -27.52 -11.21
C ALA A 188 -11.57 -28.43 -11.48
#